data_AF-A0A9E2JVH3-F1
#
_entry.id   AF-A0A9E2JVH3-F1
#
_cell.length_a   1.000
_cell.length_b   1.000
_cell.length_c   1.000
_cell.angle_alpha   90.00
_cell.angle_beta   90.00
_cell.angle_gamma   90.00
#
_symmetry.space_group_name_H-M   'P 1'
#
loop_
_entity.id
_entity.type
_entity.pdbx_description
1 polymer ?
#
loop_
_entity_poly.entity_id
_entity_poly.type
_entity_poly.pdbx_seq_one_letter_code
_entity_poly.pdbx_strand_id
1 'polypeptide(L)'
;MNRKYTEAEAIASVDRLTSVQLRSFVEAEVVTPTQTDTGPVFRQVDLARIELLCELSEDFDLHLDALGIVISLIDQLHGVRGSLRAVLEAVEREPENVRQRIQKAIREKTAIVDQ
;
A
#
# COMPACT_ATOMS: atom_id res chain seq x y z
N MET A 1 5.92 -12.98 -10.66
CA MET A 1 6.01 -14.28 -9.94
C MET A 1 5.52 -14.06 -8.52
N ASN A 2 4.50 -14.79 -8.06
CA ASN A 2 3.90 -14.54 -6.74
C ASN A 2 4.55 -15.46 -5.69
N ARG A 3 5.73 -15.07 -5.20
CA ARG A 3 6.43 -15.81 -4.13
C ARG A 3 5.58 -15.71 -2.86
N LYS A 4 5.34 -16.86 -2.23
CA LYS A 4 4.67 -16.98 -0.93
C LYS A 4 5.72 -17.32 0.14
N TYR A 5 5.52 -16.80 1.33
CA TYR A 5 6.38 -16.90 2.50
C TYR A 5 5.57 -17.48 3.64
N THR A 6 6.08 -18.50 4.31
CA THR A 6 5.57 -18.95 5.61
C THR A 6 5.82 -17.91 6.70
N GLU A 7 5.22 -18.04 7.87
CA GLU A 7 5.51 -17.19 9.03
C GLU A 7 7.02 -17.15 9.34
N ALA A 8 7.67 -18.32 9.38
CA ALA A 8 9.11 -18.40 9.64
C ALA A 8 9.95 -17.67 8.58
N GLU A 9 9.58 -17.81 7.29
CA GLU A 9 10.25 -17.09 6.21
C GLU A 9 9.98 -15.59 6.25
N ALA A 10 8.78 -15.16 6.64
CA ALA A 10 8.46 -13.73 6.79
C ALA A 10 9.27 -13.09 7.92
N ILE A 11 9.34 -13.75 9.09
CA ILE A 11 10.18 -13.34 10.22
C ILE A 11 11.66 -13.27 9.83
N ALA A 12 12.15 -14.27 9.08
CA ALA A 12 13.53 -14.27 8.61
C ALA A 12 13.81 -13.22 7.52
N SER A 13 12.79 -12.70 6.84
CA SER A 13 12.93 -11.72 5.75
C SER A 13 12.80 -10.27 6.24
N VAL A 14 12.19 -10.04 7.40
CA VAL A 14 11.96 -8.72 7.97
C VAL A 14 12.68 -8.65 9.31
N ASP A 15 13.85 -8.02 9.34
CA ASP A 15 14.79 -8.04 10.49
C ASP A 15 14.15 -7.62 11.83
N ARG A 16 13.17 -6.70 11.77
CA ARG A 16 12.49 -6.13 12.95
C ARG A 16 11.22 -6.89 13.36
N LEU A 17 10.84 -7.94 12.62
CA LEU A 17 9.59 -8.66 12.84
C LEU A 17 9.76 -9.80 13.86
N THR A 18 8.96 -9.77 14.91
CA THR A 18 8.79 -10.90 15.82
C THR A 18 7.49 -11.67 15.55
N SER A 19 7.42 -12.93 15.98
CA SER A 19 6.16 -13.72 15.90
C SER A 19 5.02 -13.06 16.69
N VAL A 20 5.32 -12.37 17.79
CA VAL A 20 4.31 -11.62 18.57
C VAL A 20 3.78 -10.45 17.76
N GLN A 21 4.65 -9.62 17.18
CA GLN A 21 4.23 -8.49 16.34
C GLN A 21 3.43 -8.97 15.12
N LEU A 22 3.91 -10.01 14.42
CA LEU A 22 3.22 -10.55 13.27
C LEU A 22 1.81 -11.03 13.65
N ARG A 23 1.68 -11.74 14.77
CA ARG A 23 0.38 -12.17 15.28
C ARG A 23 -0.53 -10.98 15.59
N SER A 24 -0.01 -9.97 16.28
CA SER A 24 -0.75 -8.74 16.57
C SER A 24 -1.24 -8.02 15.30
N PHE A 25 -0.42 -7.98 14.24
CA PHE A 25 -0.80 -7.39 12.96
C PHE A 25 -1.88 -8.19 12.23
N VAL A 26 -1.86 -9.52 12.36
CA VAL A 26 -2.90 -10.40 11.80
C VAL A 26 -4.20 -10.30 12.60
N GLU A 27 -4.13 -10.28 13.92
CA GLU A 27 -5.28 -10.13 14.82
C GLU A 27 -5.98 -8.77 14.64
N ALA A 28 -5.21 -7.71 14.40
CA ALA A 28 -5.73 -6.38 14.09
C ALA A 28 -6.20 -6.22 12.62
N GLU A 29 -6.17 -7.30 11.83
CA GLU A 29 -6.54 -7.33 10.40
C GLU A 29 -5.75 -6.37 9.50
N VAL A 30 -4.62 -5.83 9.97
CA VAL A 30 -3.77 -4.91 9.20
C VAL A 30 -2.92 -5.69 8.17
N VAL A 31 -2.64 -6.96 8.46
CA VAL A 31 -2.04 -7.92 7.53
C VAL A 31 -2.93 -9.14 7.46
N THR A 32 -3.44 -9.45 6.26
CA THR A 32 -4.28 -10.64 6.05
C THR A 32 -3.51 -11.71 5.29
N PRO A 33 -3.02 -12.77 5.96
CA PRO A 33 -2.36 -13.87 5.28
C PRO A 33 -3.36 -14.64 4.42
N THR A 34 -2.83 -15.34 3.42
CA THR A 34 -3.60 -16.36 2.71
C THR A 34 -3.57 -17.64 3.54
N GLN A 35 -4.73 -18.17 3.92
CA GLN A 35 -4.82 -19.44 4.61
C GLN A 35 -4.58 -20.60 3.64
N THR A 36 -3.74 -21.56 4.04
CA THR A 36 -3.49 -22.80 3.29
C THR A 36 -3.51 -24.01 4.23
N ASP A 37 -3.54 -25.21 3.68
CA ASP A 37 -3.53 -26.47 4.47
C ASP A 37 -2.30 -26.61 5.38
N THR A 38 -1.21 -25.90 5.06
CA THR A 38 0.04 -25.90 5.83
C THR A 38 0.17 -24.69 6.76
N GLY A 39 -0.86 -23.85 6.85
CA GLY A 39 -0.89 -22.63 7.68
C GLY A 39 -0.92 -21.32 6.88
N PRO A 40 -0.83 -20.18 7.57
CA PRO A 40 -0.86 -18.85 6.95
C PRO A 40 0.40 -18.63 6.09
N VAL A 41 0.20 -18.08 4.89
CA VAL A 41 1.27 -17.66 4.00
C VAL A 41 1.09 -16.22 3.54
N PHE A 42 2.20 -15.52 3.44
CA PHE A 42 2.29 -14.10 3.11
C PHE A 42 2.86 -13.94 1.69
N ARG A 43 2.38 -12.96 0.95
CA ARG A 43 2.92 -12.59 -0.36
C ARG A 43 4.02 -11.56 -0.17
N GLN A 44 4.83 -11.35 -1.21
CA GLN A 44 5.87 -10.32 -1.19
C GLN A 44 5.34 -8.91 -0.86
N VAL A 45 4.12 -8.57 -1.31
CA VAL A 45 3.48 -7.29 -0.95
C VAL A 45 3.14 -7.21 0.53
N ASP A 46 2.81 -8.35 1.16
CA ASP A 46 2.51 -8.41 2.57
C ASP A 46 3.80 -8.20 3.39
N LEU A 47 4.95 -8.71 2.94
CA LEU A 47 6.26 -8.45 3.57
C LEU A 47 6.61 -6.95 3.58
N ALA A 48 6.47 -6.27 2.44
CA ALA A 48 6.74 -4.83 2.37
C ALA A 48 5.80 -4.02 3.29
N ARG A 49 4.54 -4.46 3.44
CA ARG A 49 3.60 -3.86 4.40
C ARG A 49 4.02 -4.14 5.84
N ILE A 50 4.47 -5.36 6.16
CA ILE A 50 4.93 -5.72 7.51
C ILE A 50 6.17 -4.92 7.89
N GLU A 51 7.11 -4.72 6.96
CA GLU A 51 8.31 -3.90 7.18
C GLU A 51 7.93 -2.46 7.54
N LEU A 52 7.03 -1.85 6.77
CA LEU A 52 6.49 -0.52 7.07
C LEU A 52 5.75 -0.47 8.42
N LEU A 53 5.02 -1.52 8.79
CA LEU A 53 4.36 -1.60 10.10
C LEU A 53 5.36 -1.61 11.24
N CYS A 54 6.47 -2.35 11.10
CA CYS A 54 7.53 -2.35 12.10
C CYS A 54 8.17 -0.96 12.23
N GLU A 55 8.49 -0.30 11.12
CA GLU A 55 9.01 1.07 11.11
C GLU A 55 8.06 2.04 11.81
N LEU A 56 6.77 2.03 11.45
CA LEU A 56 5.77 2.91 12.05
C LEU A 56 5.54 2.63 13.54
N SER A 57 5.62 1.36 13.96
CA SER A 57 5.45 0.98 15.36
C SER A 57 6.64 1.43 16.22
N GLU A 58 7.86 1.30 15.71
CA GLU A 58 9.08 1.58 16.48
C GLU A 58 9.48 3.06 16.44
N ASP A 59 9.45 3.68 15.26
CA ASP A 59 9.96 5.04 15.08
C ASP A 59 8.96 6.11 15.56
N PHE A 60 7.67 5.76 15.62
CA PHE A 60 6.58 6.69 16.00
C PHE A 60 5.77 6.25 17.22
N ASP A 61 6.19 5.19 17.92
CA ASP A 61 5.53 4.63 19.13
C ASP A 61 4.01 4.45 18.96
N LEU A 62 3.60 4.03 17.75
CA LEU A 62 2.18 3.88 17.41
C LEU A 62 1.64 2.55 17.93
N HIS A 63 0.54 2.63 18.67
CA HIS A 63 -0.26 1.45 19.02
C HIS A 63 -1.01 0.89 17.79
N LEU A 64 -1.45 -0.37 17.88
CA LEU A 64 -2.10 -1.10 16.79
C LEU A 64 -3.30 -0.35 16.17
N ASP A 65 -4.11 0.32 16.99
CA ASP A 65 -5.25 1.11 16.51
C ASP A 65 -4.81 2.29 15.63
N ALA A 66 -3.73 2.98 16.03
CA ALA A 66 -3.18 4.08 15.26
C ALA A 66 -2.48 3.58 13.98
N LEU A 67 -1.79 2.45 14.05
CA LEU A 67 -1.20 1.79 12.89
C LEU A 67 -2.27 1.43 11.84
N GLY A 68 -3.42 0.89 12.26
CA GLY A 68 -4.53 0.59 11.36
C GLY A 68 -5.04 1.82 10.60
N ILE A 69 -5.17 2.96 11.29
CA ILE A 69 -5.58 4.23 10.66
C ILE A 69 -4.52 4.71 9.67
N VAL A 70 -3.24 4.73 10.06
CA VAL A 70 -2.15 5.19 9.18
C VAL A 70 -2.05 4.32 7.94
N ILE A 71 -2.15 2.99 8.09
CA ILE A 71 -2.18 2.04 6.97
C ILE A 71 -3.36 2.32 6.05
N SER A 72 -4.55 2.54 6.60
CA SER A 72 -5.73 2.88 5.79
C SER A 72 -5.51 4.16 4.97
N LEU A 73 -4.89 5.18 5.56
CA LEU A 73 -4.56 6.42 4.84
C LEU A 73 -3.52 6.20 3.75
N ILE A 74 -2.49 5.39 4.02
CA ILE A 74 -1.47 5.03 3.03
C ILE A 74 -2.09 4.23 1.87
N ASP A 75 -2.92 3.24 2.17
CA ASP A 75 -3.64 2.44 1.17
C ASP A 75 -4.58 3.32 0.33
N GLN A 76 -5.31 4.24 0.96
CA GLN A 76 -6.13 5.24 0.26
C GLN A 76 -5.29 6.12 -0.67
N LEU A 77 -4.14 6.63 -0.20
CA LEU A 77 -3.23 7.43 -1.01
C LEU A 77 -2.67 6.63 -2.20
N HIS A 78 -2.29 5.37 -1.99
CA HIS A 78 -1.87 4.47 -3.06
C HIS A 78 -2.99 4.21 -4.07
N GLY A 79 -4.24 4.06 -3.61
CA GLY A 79 -5.42 3.94 -4.45
C GLY A 79 -5.59 5.15 -5.37
N VAL A 80 -5.55 6.36 -4.79
CA VAL A 80 -5.63 7.62 -5.55
C VAL A 80 -4.50 7.75 -6.56
N ARG A 81 -3.26 7.45 -6.15
CA ARG A 81 -2.09 7.49 -7.06
C ARG A 81 -2.22 6.47 -8.19
N GLY A 82 -2.78 5.29 -7.91
CA GLY A 82 -3.05 4.26 -8.90
C GLY A 82 -4.11 4.70 -9.91
N SER A 83 -5.24 5.22 -9.44
CA SER A 83 -6.28 5.78 -10.30
C SER A 83 -5.77 6.90 -11.18
N LEU A 84 -4.97 7.83 -10.62
CA LEU A 84 -4.37 8.91 -11.40
C LEU A 84 -3.43 8.38 -12.48
N ARG A 85 -2.57 7.41 -12.17
CA ARG A 85 -1.70 6.76 -13.17
C ARG A 85 -2.52 6.11 -14.28
N ALA A 86 -3.57 5.38 -13.94
CA ALA A 86 -4.45 4.75 -14.93
C ALA A 86 -5.13 5.79 -15.86
N VAL A 87 -5.57 6.92 -15.30
CA VAL A 87 -6.12 8.03 -16.08
C VAL A 87 -5.05 8.63 -17.00
N LEU A 88 -3.84 8.89 -16.50
CA LEU A 88 -2.74 9.42 -17.30
C LEU A 88 -2.35 8.48 -18.45
N GLU A 89 -2.24 7.17 -18.18
CA GLU A 89 -1.99 6.15 -19.21
C GLU A 89 -3.11 6.09 -20.27
N ALA A 90 -4.37 6.25 -19.85
CA ALA A 90 -5.49 6.31 -20.79
C ALA A 90 -5.40 7.55 -21.68
N VAL A 91 -5.10 8.72 -21.09
CA VAL A 91 -4.91 9.97 -21.84
C VAL A 91 -3.72 9.85 -22.81
N GLU A 92 -2.62 9.22 -22.40
CA GLU A 92 -1.46 9.04 -23.27
C GLU A 92 -1.78 8.23 -24.53
N ARG A 93 -2.72 7.28 -24.47
CA ARG A 93 -3.15 6.45 -25.61
C ARG A 93 -4.09 7.18 -26.57
N GLU A 94 -4.62 8.34 -26.19
CA GLU A 94 -5.53 9.12 -27.04
C GLU A 94 -4.80 9.84 -28.18
N PRO A 95 -5.50 10.15 -29.28
CA PRO A 95 -4.98 11.01 -30.34
C PRO A 95 -4.55 12.40 -29.84
N GLU A 96 -3.57 12.99 -30.52
CA GLU A 96 -2.92 14.24 -30.07
C GLU A 96 -3.91 15.40 -29.84
N ASN A 97 -4.92 15.56 -30.70
CA ASN A 97 -5.93 16.60 -30.55
C ASN A 97 -6.77 16.44 -29.26
N VAL A 98 -7.01 15.20 -28.82
CA VAL A 98 -7.73 14.90 -27.57
C VAL A 98 -6.83 15.19 -26.38
N ARG A 99 -5.56 14.76 -26.42
CA ARG A 99 -4.58 15.06 -25.37
C ARG A 99 -4.41 16.56 -25.13
N GLN A 100 -4.31 17.35 -26.19
CA GLN A 100 -4.21 18.82 -26.11
C GLN A 100 -5.45 19.45 -25.45
N ARG A 101 -6.66 18.97 -25.80
CA ARG A 101 -7.90 19.44 -25.16
C ARG A 101 -7.93 19.14 -23.67
N ILE A 102 -7.51 17.93 -23.27
CA ILE A 102 -7.46 17.52 -21.86
C ILE A 102 -6.42 18.35 -21.10
N GLN A 103 -5.21 18.54 -21.66
CA GLN A 103 -4.18 19.38 -21.05
C GLN A 103 -4.65 20.83 -20.83
N LYS A 104 -5.37 21.40 -21.79
CA LYS A 104 -5.94 22.76 -21.65
C LYS A 104 -6.94 22.80 -20.49
N ALA A 105 -7.87 21.86 -20.43
CA ALA A 105 -8.88 21.79 -19.36
C ALA A 105 -8.27 21.59 -17.96
N ILE A 106 -7.20 20.79 -17.84
CA ILE A 106 -6.49 20.59 -16.57
C ILE A 106 -5.86 21.91 -16.09
N ARG A 107 -5.13 22.63 -16.97
CA ARG A 107 -4.51 23.92 -16.61
C ARG A 107 -5.53 24.95 -16.13
N GLU A 108 -6.69 25.03 -16.79
CA GLU A 108 -7.78 25.93 -16.40
C GLU A 108 -8.32 25.60 -15.01
N LYS A 109 -8.40 24.30 -14.63
CA LYS A 109 -8.86 23.88 -13.31
C LYS A 109 -7.82 24.04 -12.20
N THR A 110 -6.55 23.70 -12.45
CA THR A 110 -5.50 23.80 -11.41
C THR A 110 -5.25 25.26 -11.03
N ALA A 111 -5.36 26.20 -11.98
CA ALA A 111 -5.26 27.63 -11.71
C ALA A 111 -6.37 28.18 -10.78
N ILE A 112 -7.45 27.44 -10.57
CA ILE A 112 -8.55 27.81 -9.66
C ILE A 112 -8.30 27.28 -8.24
N VAL A 113 -7.51 26.22 -8.06
CA VAL A 113 -7.23 25.64 -6.73
C VAL A 113 -6.16 26.44 -5.98
N ASP A 114 -5.34 27.22 -6.70
CA ASP A 114 -4.30 28.09 -6.12
C ASP A 114 -4.80 29.52 -5.78
N GLN A 115 -6.11 29.79 -5.83
CA GLN A 115 -6.76 31.08 -5.45
C GLN A 115 -7.63 30.93 -4.21
#